data_AF-A0A949DAT2-F1
#
_entry.id   AF-A0A949DAT2-F1
#
_cell.length_a   1.000
_cell.length_b   1.000
_cell.length_c   1.000
_cell.angle_alpha   90.00
_cell.angle_beta   90.00
_cell.angle_gamma   90.00
#
_symmetry.space_group_name_H-M   'P 1'
#
loop_
_entity.id
_entity.type
_entity.pdbx_description
1 polymer ?
#
loop_
_entity_poly.entity_id
_entity_poly.type
_entity_poly.pdbx_seq_one_letter_code
_entity_poly.pdbx_strand_id
1 'polypeptide(L)' 'VPQTAWGRGFGNILPDKISIFQKPIEKSAKSEKEIIDLVKNTVWHEVAHHFGFSEKGIRELEKKRKQKLK' A
#
# COMPACT_ATOMS: atom_id res chain seq x y z
N VAL A 1 5.57 2.02 -10.00
CA VAL A 1 5.38 2.17 -8.53
C VAL A 1 6.18 3.38 -8.06
N PRO A 2 5.60 4.35 -7.33
CA PRO A 2 6.18 5.69 -7.30
C PRO A 2 7.40 5.76 -6.39
N GLN A 3 8.59 5.87 -6.99
CA GLN A 3 9.76 6.48 -6.39
C GLN A 3 9.78 7.95 -6.79
N THR A 4 9.78 8.88 -5.83
CA THR A 4 10.02 10.29 -6.13
C THR A 4 11.19 10.78 -5.28
N ALA A 5 12.39 10.49 -5.79
CA ALA A 5 13.72 10.93 -5.34
C ALA A 5 13.91 11.03 -3.81
N TRP A 6 14.41 9.96 -3.22
CA TRP A 6 14.73 9.90 -1.81
C TRP A 6 16.22 9.62 -1.61
N GLY A 7 16.83 10.29 -0.61
CA GLY A 7 18.23 10.04 -0.22
C GLY A 7 19.29 11.00 -0.78
N ARG A 8 18.95 12.20 -1.25
CA ARG A 8 20.01 13.18 -1.60
C ARG A 8 20.67 13.73 -0.33
N GLY A 9 21.77 13.10 0.10
CA GLY A 9 22.73 13.68 1.07
C GLY A 9 22.75 13.14 2.50
N PHE A 10 22.02 12.08 2.83
CA PHE A 10 22.04 11.53 4.20
C PHE A 10 22.73 10.16 4.23
N GLY A 11 23.92 10.14 4.84
CA GLY A 11 24.59 8.91 5.23
C GLY A 11 23.76 8.16 6.28
N ASN A 12 23.72 6.84 6.11
CA ASN A 12 22.88 5.85 6.80
C ASN A 12 21.52 5.65 6.13
N ILE A 13 21.40 4.49 5.47
CA ILE A 13 20.23 3.99 4.73
C ILE A 13 18.99 4.16 5.63
N LEU A 14 18.18 5.16 5.29
CA LEU A 14 16.90 5.38 5.95
C LEU A 14 15.99 4.15 5.69
N PRO A 15 15.00 3.86 6.53
CA PRO A 15 14.08 2.74 6.28
C PRO A 15 13.22 2.98 5.04
N ASP A 16 12.76 1.91 4.39
CA ASP A 16 11.82 2.00 3.27
C ASP A 16 10.54 2.75 3.68
N LYS A 17 10.06 3.61 2.78
CA LYS A 17 8.92 4.51 3.05
C LYS A 17 7.77 4.23 2.10
N ILE A 18 6.57 4.07 2.67
CA ILE A 18 5.31 4.00 1.93
C ILE A 18 4.62 5.36 2.05
N SER A 19 4.34 6.00 0.91
CA SER A 19 3.61 7.27 0.85
C SER A 19 2.13 7.02 0.62
N ILE A 20 1.28 7.52 1.52
CA ILE A 20 -0.17 7.41 1.43
C ILE A 20 -0.76 8.78 1.13
N PHE A 21 -1.53 8.88 0.05
CA PHE A 21 -2.19 10.12 -0.34
C PHE A 21 -3.60 10.17 0.23
N GLN A 22 -3.81 11.03 1.24
CA GLN A 22 -5.08 11.13 1.97
C GLN A 22 -6.27 11.47 1.06
N LYS A 23 -6.20 12.56 0.28
CA LYS A 23 -7.33 13.01 -0.56
C LYS A 23 -7.81 11.94 -1.57
N PRO A 24 -6.93 11.22 -2.29
CA PRO A 24 -7.37 10.10 -3.13
C PRO A 24 -8.09 8.97 -2.38
N ILE A 25 -7.63 8.63 -1.18
CA ILE A 25 -8.27 7.59 -0.35
C ILE A 25 -9.65 8.05 0.10
N GLU A 26 -9.75 9.27 0.65
CA GLU A 26 -11.02 9.85 1.09
C GLU A 26 -12.04 9.95 -0.05
N LYS A 27 -11.60 10.32 -1.26
CA LYS A 27 -12.46 10.34 -2.46
C LYS A 27 -12.97 8.96 -2.87
N SER A 28 -12.25 7.91 -2.53
CA SER A 28 -12.59 6.53 -2.89
C SER A 28 -13.43 5.83 -1.82
N ALA A 29 -13.46 6.36 -0.59
CA ALA A 29 -14.19 5.82 0.54
C ALA A 29 -15.57 6.49 0.70
N LYS A 30 -16.52 5.75 1.27
CA LYS A 30 -17.86 6.25 1.65
C LYS A 30 -18.05 6.36 3.16
N SER A 31 -17.07 5.93 3.95
CA SER A 31 -17.09 5.99 5.41
C SER A 31 -15.68 5.98 5.99
N GLU A 32 -15.52 6.41 7.25
CA GLU A 32 -14.26 6.35 7.98
C GLU A 32 -13.71 4.91 8.08
N LYS A 33 -14.60 3.93 8.29
CA LYS A 33 -14.23 2.51 8.30
C LYS A 33 -13.62 2.08 6.96
N GLU A 34 -14.20 2.53 5.85
CA GLU A 34 -13.69 2.23 4.52
C GLU A 34 -12.37 2.95 4.22
N ILE A 35 -12.15 4.15 4.75
CA ILE A 35 -10.84 4.84 4.70
C ILE A 35 -9.77 3.95 5.35
N ILE A 36 -10.03 3.47 6.57
CA ILE A 36 -9.10 2.61 7.31
C ILE A 36 -8.79 1.33 6.52
N ASP A 37 -9.81 0.70 5.95
CA ASP A 37 -9.65 -0.53 5.16
C ASP A 37 -8.88 -0.28 3.86
N LEU A 38 -9.12 0.84 3.18
CA LEU A 38 -8.38 1.24 1.99
C LEU A 38 -6.90 1.49 2.31
N VAL A 39 -6.59 2.22 3.39
CA VAL A 39 -5.19 2.44 3.82
C VAL A 39 -4.50 1.10 4.10
N LYS A 40 -5.13 0.20 4.86
CA LYS A 40 -4.59 -1.14 5.16
C LYS A 40 -4.35 -1.95 3.90
N ASN A 41 -5.25 -1.86 2.92
CA ASN A 41 -5.11 -2.55 1.65
C ASN A 41 -3.94 -1.96 0.85
N THR A 42 -3.86 -0.64 0.68
CA THR A 42 -2.76 0.03 -0.03
C THR A 42 -1.41 -0.32 0.57
N VAL A 43 -1.25 -0.22 1.89
CA VAL A 43 0.02 -0.60 2.55
C VAL A 43 0.38 -2.05 2.27
N TRP A 44 -0.57 -2.97 2.40
CA TRP A 44 -0.31 -4.39 2.15
C TRP A 44 0.11 -4.68 0.70
N HIS A 45 -0.47 -3.99 -0.28
CA HIS A 45 -0.08 -4.10 -1.69
C HIS A 45 1.35 -3.64 -1.92
N GLU A 46 1.68 -2.45 -1.42
CA GLU A 46 3.02 -1.88 -1.63
C GLU A 46 4.09 -2.70 -0.93
N VAL A 47 3.80 -3.29 0.23
CA VAL A 47 4.69 -4.28 0.88
C VAL A 47 4.87 -5.51 0.00
N ALA A 48 3.81 -6.06 -0.58
CA ALA A 48 3.93 -7.22 -1.47
C ALA A 48 4.74 -6.88 -2.74
N HIS A 49 4.53 -5.72 -3.34
CA HIS A 49 5.34 -5.25 -4.47
C HIS A 49 6.82 -5.08 -4.08
N HIS A 50 7.11 -4.55 -2.88
CA HIS A 50 8.47 -4.43 -2.37
C HIS A 50 9.19 -5.79 -2.25
N PHE A 51 8.47 -6.84 -1.86
CA PHE A 51 9.01 -8.21 -1.81
C PHE A 51 9.01 -8.95 -3.17
N GLY A 52 8.68 -8.27 -4.28
CA GLY A 52 8.77 -8.83 -5.62
C GLY A 52 7.57 -9.65 -6.06
N PHE A 53 6.42 -9.55 -5.38
CA PHE A 53 5.19 -10.19 -5.85
C PHE A 53 4.65 -9.48 -7.09
N SER A 54 4.21 -10.26 -8.08
CA SER A 54 3.56 -9.70 -9.27
C SER A 54 2.15 -9.16 -8.96
N GLU A 55 1.70 -8.16 -9.71
CA GLU A 55 0.33 -7.61 -9.61
C GLU A 55 -0.75 -8.71 -9.67
N LYS A 56 -0.57 -9.70 -10.56
CA LYS A 56 -1.49 -10.85 -10.66
C LYS A 56 -1.49 -11.67 -9.37
N GLY A 57 -0.33 -11.97 -8.81
CA GLY A 57 -0.21 -12.71 -7.57
C GLY A 57 -0.82 -11.98 -6.37
N ILE A 58 -0.59 -10.67 -6.28
CA ILE A 58 -1.12 -9.80 -5.23
C ILE A 58 -2.65 -9.78 -5.26
N ARG A 59 -3.27 -9.62 -6.44
CA ARG A 59 -4.74 -9.65 -6.57
C ARG A 59 -5.36 -10.97 -6.16
N GLU A 60 -4.71 -12.09 -6.47
CA GLU A 60 -5.18 -13.41 -6.05
C GLU A 60 -5.08 -13.59 -4.52
N LEU A 61 -3.99 -13.12 -3.92
CA LEU A 61 -3.81 -13.13 -2.47
C LEU A 61 -4.79 -12.18 -1.75
N GLU A 62 -5.07 -11.01 -2.31
CA GLU A 62 -6.12 -10.10 -1.84
C GLU A 62 -7.50 -10.76 -1.81
N LYS A 63 -7.89 -11.45 -2.89
CA LYS A 63 -9.18 -12.15 -2.97
C LYS A 63 -9.26 -13.20 -1.86
N LYS A 64 -8.20 -14.00 -1.69
CA LYS A 64 -8.11 -15.00 -0.61
C LYS A 64 -8.17 -14.36 0.77
N ARG A 65 -7.48 -13.23 0.98
CA ARG A 65 -7.49 -12.47 2.24
C ARG A 65 -8.89 -11.93 2.55
N LYS A 66 -9.58 -11.35 1.58
CA LYS A 66 -10.95 -10.84 1.72
C LYS A 66 -11.97 -11.96 2.01
N GLN A 67 -11.76 -13.15 1.47
CA GLN A 67 -12.60 -14.33 1.75
C GLN A 67 -12.42 -14.87 3.17
N LYS A 68 -11.20 -14.83 3.72
CA LYS A 68 -10.92 -15.25 5.10
C LYS A 68 -11.38 -14.26 6.17
N LEU A 69 -11.59 -12.99 5.79
CA LEU A 69 -12.02 -11.90 6.68
C LEU A 69 -13.52 -11.63 6.62
N LYS A 70 -14.25 -12.35 5.75
CA LYS A 70 -15.72 -12.44 5.75
C LYS A 70 -16.15 -13.51 6.74
#